data_AF-A0A497QCU6-F1
#
_entry.id   AF-A0A497QCU6-F1
#
_cell.length_a   1.000
_cell.length_b   1.000
_cell.length_c   1.000
_cell.angle_alpha   90.00
_cell.angle_beta   90.00
_cell.angle_gamma   90.00
#
_symmetry.space_group_name_H-M   'P 1'
#
loop_
_entity.id
_entity.type
_entity.pdbx_description
1 polymer ?
#
loop_
_entity_poly.entity_id
_entity_poly.type
_entity_poly.pdbx_seq_one_letter_code
_entity_poly.pdbx_strand_id
1 'polypeptide(L)'
;MRVKVTYGDGKIELEIPDKNLAGVITPRQTKTIPNTQAELERVLHNPHGPHLEEIVKSKSVCVLVEDHTRDEPHWELISAVAPLLRHANMVQFIITTGSHVVDHPLNHEIVAMIRRAAEENGLKYRVKIHDCYDSDMVNLGTTSRGTPVIVERDAVGHDVYVAMADMKAHYFAGYSNALKDFLPGICAFETIEANHAMAVDPRSTFGVHPYHPDPQRRNNPLADDMREATEIITRDAQVFALSVVTASKKLVWADAGALEPVTARGIEVLDEIAAFTVEATPRIVVSPGGYPQDRSLYHAQRALELTKNAVSDGGEIL
;
A
#
# COMPACT_ATOMS: atom_id res chain seq x y z
N MET A 1 -25.89 -5.15 26.74
CA MET A 1 -25.68 -5.48 25.32
C MET A 1 -24.64 -6.58 25.17
N ARG A 2 -24.86 -7.52 24.22
CA ARG A 2 -23.85 -8.52 23.84
C ARG A 2 -23.12 -8.07 22.58
N VAL A 3 -21.80 -8.00 22.64
CA VAL A 3 -20.93 -7.57 21.54
C VAL A 3 -19.99 -8.71 21.18
N LYS A 4 -19.83 -8.99 19.89
CA LYS A 4 -18.92 -10.04 19.41
C LYS A 4 -17.67 -9.41 18.80
N VAL A 5 -16.51 -9.83 19.28
CA VAL A 5 -15.20 -9.29 18.94
C VAL A 5 -14.36 -10.41 18.37
N THR A 6 -13.70 -10.21 17.23
CA THR A 6 -12.85 -11.24 16.60
C THR A 6 -11.61 -11.53 17.46
N TYR A 7 -11.22 -12.80 17.56
CA TYR A 7 -10.04 -13.25 18.31
C TYR A 7 -9.63 -14.65 17.85
N GLY A 8 -8.37 -14.81 17.41
CA GLY A 8 -7.89 -16.01 16.74
C GLY A 8 -8.80 -16.37 15.56
N ASP A 9 -9.13 -17.65 15.41
CA ASP A 9 -10.02 -18.14 14.34
C ASP A 9 -11.51 -17.93 14.63
N GLY A 10 -11.87 -17.19 15.69
CA GLY A 10 -13.23 -17.11 16.19
C GLY A 10 -13.67 -15.72 16.63
N LYS A 11 -14.65 -15.70 17.54
CA LYS A 11 -15.16 -14.49 18.18
C LYS A 11 -15.35 -14.73 19.66
N ILE A 12 -14.99 -13.74 20.47
CA ILE A 12 -15.32 -13.65 21.89
C ILE A 12 -16.61 -12.84 22.02
N GLU A 13 -17.54 -13.29 22.86
CA GLU A 13 -18.75 -12.54 23.20
C GLU A 13 -18.52 -11.81 24.53
N LEU A 14 -18.74 -10.50 24.53
CA LEU A 14 -18.64 -9.62 25.68
C LEU A 14 -20.04 -9.16 26.08
N GLU A 15 -20.33 -9.21 27.38
CA GLU A 15 -21.56 -8.65 27.93
C GLU A 15 -21.24 -7.29 28.58
N ILE A 16 -21.65 -6.21 27.92
CA ILE A 16 -21.43 -4.84 28.36
C ILE A 16 -22.77 -4.28 28.86
N PRO A 17 -22.91 -3.88 30.13
CA PRO A 17 -24.14 -3.23 30.61
C PRO A 17 -24.47 -1.98 29.78
N ASP A 18 -25.73 -1.79 29.38
CA ASP A 18 -26.10 -0.72 28.44
C ASP A 18 -25.71 0.68 28.94
N LYS A 19 -25.80 0.90 30.27
CA LYS A 19 -25.36 2.15 30.92
C LYS A 19 -23.87 2.46 30.79
N ASN A 20 -23.05 1.47 30.44
CA ASN A 20 -21.60 1.59 30.26
C ASN A 20 -21.18 1.60 28.78
N LEU A 21 -22.12 1.43 27.84
CA LEU A 21 -21.81 1.33 26.43
C LEU A 21 -21.80 2.73 25.79
N ALA A 22 -20.61 3.26 25.50
CA ALA A 22 -20.46 4.50 24.74
C ALA A 22 -20.83 4.33 23.25
N GLY A 23 -20.54 3.15 22.68
CA GLY A 23 -20.87 2.82 21.30
C GLY A 23 -20.21 1.53 20.84
N VAL A 24 -20.56 1.09 19.62
CA VAL A 24 -19.90 -0.02 18.93
C VAL A 24 -19.50 0.46 17.55
N ILE A 25 -18.20 0.41 17.26
CA ILE A 25 -17.66 0.75 15.95
C ILE A 25 -17.37 -0.57 15.22
N THR A 26 -17.96 -0.72 14.04
CA THR A 26 -17.70 -1.84 13.14
C THR A 26 -17.30 -1.30 11.77
N PRO A 27 -16.47 -2.01 11.01
CA PRO A 27 -16.19 -1.65 9.61
C PRO A 27 -17.49 -1.39 8.84
N ARG A 28 -17.52 -0.31 8.05
CA ARG A 28 -18.69 -0.02 7.19
C ARG A 28 -18.86 -1.15 6.19
N GLN A 29 -20.10 -1.48 5.83
CA GLN A 29 -20.34 -2.38 4.72
C GLN A 29 -19.92 -1.70 3.41
N THR A 30 -18.87 -2.23 2.79
CA THR A 30 -18.39 -1.74 1.50
C THR A 30 -19.10 -2.42 0.35
N LYS A 31 -19.54 -1.66 -0.65
CA LYS A 31 -20.01 -2.23 -1.91
C LYS A 31 -18.81 -2.80 -2.67
N THR A 32 -18.79 -4.11 -2.86
CA THR A 32 -17.74 -4.77 -3.64
C THR A 32 -18.08 -4.75 -5.12
N ILE A 33 -17.07 -4.59 -5.96
CA ILE A 33 -17.15 -4.65 -7.42
C ILE A 33 -17.07 -6.12 -7.84
N PRO A 34 -18.13 -6.68 -8.48
CA PRO A 34 -18.18 -8.13 -8.74
C PRO A 34 -17.19 -8.62 -9.80
N ASN A 35 -16.87 -7.78 -10.79
CA ASN A 35 -15.96 -8.13 -11.87
C ASN A 35 -14.70 -7.26 -11.79
N THR A 36 -13.70 -7.75 -11.04
CA THR A 36 -12.40 -7.10 -10.85
C THR A 36 -11.76 -6.78 -12.20
N GLN A 37 -11.68 -7.75 -13.12
CA GLN A 37 -11.02 -7.59 -14.41
C GLN A 37 -11.63 -6.45 -15.24
N ALA A 38 -12.96 -6.42 -15.38
CA ALA A 38 -13.64 -5.40 -16.15
C ALA A 38 -13.47 -3.99 -15.54
N GLU A 39 -13.38 -3.90 -14.21
CA GLU A 39 -13.14 -2.61 -13.54
C GLU A 39 -11.71 -2.12 -13.73
N LEU A 40 -10.72 -3.02 -13.65
CA LEU A 40 -9.31 -2.69 -13.93
C LEU A 40 -9.15 -2.20 -15.38
N GLU A 41 -9.77 -2.89 -16.34
CA GLU A 41 -9.81 -2.46 -17.75
C GLU A 41 -10.46 -1.07 -17.88
N ARG A 42 -11.59 -0.84 -17.20
CA ARG A 42 -12.30 0.45 -17.24
C ARG A 42 -11.41 1.61 -16.79
N VAL A 43 -10.68 1.46 -15.67
CA VAL A 43 -9.83 2.54 -15.14
C VAL A 43 -8.56 2.74 -15.96
N LEU A 44 -7.96 1.66 -16.47
CA LEU A 44 -6.80 1.73 -17.36
C LEU A 44 -7.12 2.39 -18.71
N HIS A 45 -8.37 2.27 -19.18
CA HIS A 45 -8.89 2.99 -20.36
C HIS A 45 -9.37 4.41 -20.07
N ASN A 46 -9.38 4.86 -18.82
CA ASN A 46 -9.73 6.23 -18.45
C ASN A 46 -8.83 6.73 -17.31
N PRO A 47 -7.50 6.78 -17.52
CA PRO A 47 -6.58 7.14 -16.45
C PRO A 47 -6.57 8.65 -16.18
N HIS A 48 -6.11 9.02 -14.99
CA HIS A 48 -5.73 10.39 -14.68
C HIS A 48 -4.47 10.77 -15.46
N GLY A 49 -4.64 11.38 -16.63
CA GLY A 49 -3.53 11.78 -17.51
C GLY A 49 -3.43 10.89 -18.75
N PRO A 50 -2.22 10.70 -19.31
CA PRO A 50 -2.04 9.95 -20.56
C PRO A 50 -2.30 8.46 -20.39
N HIS A 51 -2.62 7.78 -21.49
CA HIS A 51 -2.81 6.32 -21.46
C HIS A 51 -1.48 5.59 -21.25
N LEU A 52 -1.52 4.48 -20.50
CA LEU A 52 -0.32 3.68 -20.23
C LEU A 52 0.35 3.21 -21.53
N GLU A 53 -0.43 2.76 -22.51
CA GLU A 53 0.09 2.30 -23.81
C GLU A 53 0.83 3.40 -24.58
N GLU A 54 0.44 4.66 -24.41
CA GLU A 54 1.08 5.81 -25.05
C GLU A 54 2.43 6.13 -24.40
N ILE A 55 2.49 6.16 -23.07
CA ILE A 55 3.70 6.54 -22.33
C ILE A 55 4.80 5.48 -22.40
N VAL A 56 4.45 4.19 -22.52
CA VAL A 56 5.44 3.09 -22.55
C VAL A 56 6.01 2.83 -23.94
N LYS A 57 5.45 3.44 -24.99
CA LYS A 57 5.82 3.14 -26.37
C LYS A 57 7.30 3.45 -26.64
N SER A 58 8.05 2.40 -26.98
CA SER A 58 9.49 2.45 -27.22
C SER A 58 10.30 2.99 -26.03
N LYS A 59 9.80 2.78 -24.80
CA LYS A 59 10.42 3.19 -23.55
C LYS A 59 10.88 1.98 -22.72
N SER A 60 11.83 2.19 -21.81
CA SER A 60 12.12 1.22 -20.73
C SER A 60 11.11 1.41 -19.61
N VAL A 61 10.57 0.30 -19.10
CA VAL A 61 9.51 0.33 -18.08
C VAL A 61 9.93 -0.50 -16.87
N CYS A 62 9.83 0.06 -15.68
CA CYS A 62 9.91 -0.67 -14.42
C CYS A 62 8.50 -0.88 -13.86
N VAL A 63 8.08 -2.12 -13.67
CA VAL A 63 6.78 -2.47 -13.10
C VAL A 63 7.00 -3.00 -11.69
N LEU A 64 6.43 -2.33 -10.72
CA LEU A 64 6.48 -2.68 -9.30
C LEU A 64 5.22 -3.46 -8.94
N VAL A 65 5.41 -4.64 -8.33
CA VAL A 65 4.35 -5.58 -7.97
C VAL A 65 4.46 -5.88 -6.49
N GLU A 66 3.38 -5.76 -5.71
CA GLU A 66 3.47 -6.03 -4.28
C GLU A 66 3.71 -7.53 -3.98
N ASP A 67 4.35 -7.81 -2.84
CA ASP A 67 4.71 -9.17 -2.43
C ASP A 67 3.55 -9.99 -1.86
N HIS A 68 3.85 -11.23 -1.45
CA HIS A 68 2.90 -12.17 -0.87
C HIS A 68 2.20 -11.71 0.42
N THR A 69 2.66 -10.64 1.07
CA THR A 69 2.03 -10.14 2.29
C THR A 69 0.80 -9.27 2.01
N ARG A 70 0.56 -8.97 0.73
CA ARG A 70 -0.61 -8.22 0.26
C ARG A 70 -1.69 -9.15 -0.24
N ASP A 71 -2.93 -8.73 -0.01
CA ASP A 71 -4.14 -9.44 -0.43
C ASP A 71 -4.66 -8.89 -1.78
N GLU A 72 -3.81 -8.22 -2.54
CA GLU A 72 -4.18 -7.68 -3.85
C GLU A 72 -4.48 -8.81 -4.84
N PRO A 73 -5.37 -8.57 -5.82
CA PRO A 73 -5.65 -9.56 -6.85
C PRO A 73 -4.50 -9.56 -7.89
N HIS A 74 -3.35 -10.15 -7.52
CA HIS A 74 -2.11 -10.10 -8.30
C HIS A 74 -2.32 -10.49 -9.77
N TRP A 75 -3.00 -11.61 -10.03
CA TRP A 75 -3.23 -12.07 -11.40
C TRP A 75 -4.04 -11.06 -12.21
N GLU A 76 -5.13 -10.53 -11.67
CA GLU A 76 -5.98 -9.55 -12.33
C GLU A 76 -5.23 -8.25 -12.61
N LEU A 77 -4.43 -7.75 -11.65
CA LEU A 77 -3.59 -6.55 -11.84
C LEU A 77 -2.55 -6.76 -12.94
N ILE A 78 -1.75 -7.84 -12.84
CA ILE A 78 -0.69 -8.17 -13.79
C ILE A 78 -1.27 -8.38 -15.20
N SER A 79 -2.36 -9.14 -15.31
CA SER A 79 -2.98 -9.46 -16.60
C SER A 79 -3.73 -8.28 -17.24
N ALA A 80 -4.21 -7.31 -16.45
CA ALA A 80 -4.75 -6.06 -16.97
C ALA A 80 -3.65 -5.11 -17.48
N VAL A 81 -2.49 -5.07 -16.81
CA VAL A 81 -1.38 -4.17 -17.17
C VAL A 81 -0.55 -4.71 -18.34
N ALA A 82 -0.22 -6.01 -18.35
CA ALA A 82 0.72 -6.59 -19.33
C ALA A 82 0.37 -6.32 -20.81
N PRO A 83 -0.90 -6.36 -21.26
CA PRO A 83 -1.27 -6.03 -22.64
C PRO A 83 -0.92 -4.60 -23.04
N LEU A 84 -0.95 -3.65 -22.11
CA LEU A 84 -0.66 -2.24 -22.36
C LEU A 84 0.85 -1.98 -22.51
N LEU A 85 1.69 -2.95 -22.14
CA LEU A 85 3.16 -2.86 -22.19
C LEU A 85 3.77 -3.41 -23.49
N ARG A 86 2.95 -3.93 -24.43
CA ARG A 86 3.41 -4.61 -25.66
C ARG A 86 4.37 -3.80 -26.52
N HIS A 87 4.28 -2.49 -26.44
CA HIS A 87 5.10 -1.57 -27.22
C HIS A 87 6.30 -1.01 -26.45
N ALA A 88 6.55 -1.46 -25.21
CA ALA A 88 7.76 -1.14 -24.47
C ALA A 88 9.00 -1.79 -25.10
N ASN A 89 10.15 -1.12 -25.01
CA ASN A 89 11.42 -1.67 -25.49
C ASN A 89 11.97 -2.76 -24.55
N MET A 90 11.70 -2.62 -23.25
CA MET A 90 12.08 -3.56 -22.20
C MET A 90 11.18 -3.31 -20.98
N VAL A 91 10.76 -4.39 -20.32
CA VAL A 91 10.00 -4.34 -19.07
C VAL A 91 10.78 -5.04 -17.95
N GLN A 92 11.14 -4.32 -16.89
CA GLN A 92 11.70 -4.88 -15.67
C GLN A 92 10.58 -5.00 -14.64
N PHE A 93 10.17 -6.21 -14.31
CA PHE A 93 9.28 -6.46 -13.18
C PHE A 93 10.08 -6.62 -11.88
N ILE A 94 9.62 -6.00 -10.80
CA ILE A 94 10.22 -6.13 -9.47
C ILE A 94 9.11 -6.40 -8.45
N ILE A 95 9.22 -7.50 -7.73
CA ILE A 95 8.38 -7.76 -6.57
C ILE A 95 8.91 -6.95 -5.38
N THR A 96 8.07 -6.08 -4.83
CA THR A 96 8.42 -5.07 -3.81
C THR A 96 8.29 -5.63 -2.39
N THR A 97 9.30 -6.40 -1.97
CA THR A 97 9.31 -7.06 -0.65
C THR A 97 9.60 -6.10 0.50
N GLY A 98 10.25 -4.95 0.24
CA GLY A 98 10.84 -4.14 1.30
C GLY A 98 11.69 -4.99 2.24
N SER A 99 11.32 -5.07 3.51
CA SER A 99 12.02 -5.87 4.53
C SER A 99 11.38 -7.24 4.81
N HIS A 100 10.47 -7.71 3.95
CA HIS A 100 9.79 -8.99 4.12
C HIS A 100 10.62 -10.19 3.66
N VAL A 101 10.09 -11.39 3.91
CA VAL A 101 10.71 -12.64 3.47
C VAL A 101 10.70 -12.71 1.93
N VAL A 102 11.90 -12.80 1.36
CA VAL A 102 12.13 -12.86 -0.09
C VAL A 102 11.75 -14.23 -0.66
N ASP A 103 12.35 -15.30 -0.13
CA ASP A 103 12.17 -16.68 -0.60
C ASP A 103 10.90 -17.32 -0.02
N HIS A 104 9.75 -16.73 -0.31
CA HIS A 104 8.44 -17.26 0.06
C HIS A 104 7.77 -17.92 -1.15
N PRO A 105 7.15 -19.11 -1.04
CA PRO A 105 6.51 -19.81 -2.17
C PRO A 105 5.53 -18.95 -2.97
N LEU A 106 4.73 -18.13 -2.27
CA LEU A 106 3.77 -17.22 -2.92
C LEU A 106 4.45 -16.10 -3.73
N ASN A 107 5.65 -15.64 -3.38
CA ASN A 107 6.39 -14.71 -4.24
C ASN A 107 6.78 -15.38 -5.56
N HIS A 108 7.14 -16.68 -5.52
CA HIS A 108 7.43 -17.45 -6.74
C HIS A 108 6.18 -17.70 -7.60
N GLU A 109 5.01 -17.83 -6.98
CA GLU A 109 3.73 -17.87 -7.69
C GLU A 109 3.45 -16.54 -8.40
N ILE A 110 3.69 -15.39 -7.75
CA ILE A 110 3.59 -14.06 -8.38
C ILE A 110 4.57 -13.94 -9.56
N VAL A 111 5.82 -14.41 -9.42
CA VAL A 111 6.78 -14.48 -10.54
C VAL A 111 6.23 -15.33 -11.70
N ALA A 112 5.60 -16.48 -11.41
CA ALA A 112 4.99 -17.31 -12.45
C ALA A 112 3.82 -16.60 -13.15
N MET A 113 3.00 -15.84 -12.42
CA MET A 113 1.94 -14.98 -12.98
C MET A 113 2.52 -13.91 -13.92
N ILE A 114 3.59 -13.22 -13.48
CA ILE A 114 4.31 -12.22 -14.29
C ILE A 114 4.83 -12.84 -15.58
N ARG A 115 5.56 -13.96 -15.49
CA ARG A 115 6.14 -14.65 -16.65
C ARG A 115 5.07 -15.04 -17.65
N ARG A 116 3.99 -15.66 -17.16
CA ARG A 116 2.85 -16.06 -17.99
C ARG A 116 2.26 -14.86 -18.73
N ALA A 117 1.91 -13.79 -18.01
CA ALA A 117 1.30 -12.61 -18.62
C ALA A 117 2.25 -11.91 -19.60
N ALA A 118 3.55 -11.84 -19.29
CA ALA A 118 4.56 -11.25 -20.16
C ALA A 118 4.75 -12.08 -21.45
N GLU A 119 4.79 -13.40 -21.35
CA GLU A 119 4.91 -14.32 -22.50
C GLU A 119 3.67 -14.30 -23.40
N GLU A 120 2.46 -14.36 -22.81
CA GLU A 120 1.18 -14.26 -23.52
C GLU A 120 1.05 -12.95 -24.32
N ASN A 121 1.74 -11.89 -23.89
CA ASN A 121 1.77 -10.58 -24.54
C ASN A 121 3.06 -10.30 -25.34
N GLY A 122 3.97 -11.27 -25.45
CA GLY A 122 5.21 -11.12 -26.24
C GLY A 122 6.16 -10.02 -25.74
N LEU A 123 6.15 -9.74 -24.42
CA LEU A 123 7.00 -8.70 -23.84
C LEU A 123 8.48 -9.12 -23.86
N LYS A 124 9.38 -8.16 -24.07
CA LYS A 124 10.79 -8.33 -23.73
C LYS A 124 10.96 -7.95 -22.26
N TYR A 125 11.22 -8.92 -21.39
CA TYR A 125 11.14 -8.69 -19.96
C TYR A 125 12.26 -9.31 -19.13
N ARG A 126 12.37 -8.82 -17.90
CA ARG A 126 13.12 -9.40 -16.78
C ARG A 126 12.23 -9.37 -15.55
N VAL A 127 12.48 -10.24 -14.59
CA VAL A 127 11.76 -10.29 -13.31
C VAL A 127 12.75 -10.52 -12.18
N LYS A 128 12.63 -9.73 -11.12
CA LYS A 128 13.42 -9.85 -9.88
C LYS A 128 12.49 -9.82 -8.67
N ILE A 129 12.83 -10.57 -7.64
CA ILE A 129 12.26 -10.40 -6.30
C ILE A 129 13.27 -9.55 -5.54
N HIS A 130 12.84 -8.38 -5.06
CA HIS A 130 13.72 -7.49 -4.30
C HIS A 130 14.21 -8.17 -3.00
N ASP A 131 15.46 -7.89 -2.63
CA ASP A 131 16.04 -8.25 -1.33
C ASP A 131 16.74 -7.03 -0.75
N CYS A 132 16.23 -6.49 0.36
CA CYS A 132 16.80 -5.30 1.00
C CYS A 132 18.24 -5.46 1.53
N TYR A 133 18.79 -6.68 1.52
CA TYR A 133 20.18 -6.99 1.86
C TYR A 133 21.04 -7.39 0.64
N ASP A 134 20.52 -7.28 -0.59
CA ASP A 134 21.31 -7.52 -1.79
C ASP A 134 22.56 -6.63 -1.81
N SER A 135 23.70 -7.21 -2.19
CA SER A 135 24.96 -6.50 -2.33
C SER A 135 24.96 -5.50 -3.48
N ASP A 136 24.11 -5.68 -4.49
CA ASP A 136 24.08 -4.85 -5.69
C ASP A 136 23.01 -3.74 -5.62
N MET A 137 23.20 -2.82 -4.69
CA MET A 137 22.33 -1.65 -4.49
C MET A 137 22.99 -0.35 -4.99
N VAL A 138 22.17 0.65 -5.28
CA VAL A 138 22.62 1.97 -5.76
C VAL A 138 22.16 3.07 -4.81
N ASN A 139 23.09 3.89 -4.34
CA ASN A 139 22.80 5.10 -3.60
C ASN A 139 22.51 6.25 -4.58
N LEU A 140 21.31 6.83 -4.50
CA LEU A 140 20.82 7.91 -5.34
C LEU A 140 20.85 9.29 -4.66
N GLY A 141 21.29 9.36 -3.41
CA GLY A 141 21.38 10.58 -2.63
C GLY A 141 20.75 10.43 -1.25
N THR A 142 20.20 11.52 -0.74
CA THR A 142 19.60 11.59 0.59
C THR A 142 18.42 12.55 0.54
N THR A 143 17.31 12.18 1.16
CA THR A 143 16.15 13.07 1.29
C THR A 143 16.48 14.26 2.20
N SER A 144 15.69 15.31 2.14
CA SER A 144 15.78 16.48 3.01
C SER A 144 15.63 16.15 4.50
N ARG A 145 15.07 14.98 4.83
CA ARG A 145 14.91 14.45 6.20
C ARG A 145 16.03 13.52 6.65
N GLY A 146 17.03 13.28 5.79
CA GLY A 146 18.22 12.51 6.14
C GLY A 146 18.12 11.02 5.83
N THR A 147 17.10 10.57 5.12
CA THR A 147 16.98 9.17 4.67
C THR A 147 17.93 8.95 3.47
N PRO A 148 18.94 8.08 3.57
CA PRO A 148 19.78 7.73 2.42
C PRO A 148 18.93 6.95 1.41
N VAL A 149 18.86 7.37 0.15
CA VAL A 149 18.02 6.70 -0.86
C VAL A 149 18.85 5.63 -1.56
N ILE A 150 18.93 4.44 -0.95
CA ILE A 150 19.63 3.27 -1.47
C ILE A 150 18.60 2.27 -1.98
N VAL A 151 18.68 1.91 -3.27
CA VAL A 151 17.65 1.12 -3.97
C VAL A 151 18.22 0.01 -4.86
N GLU A 152 17.36 -0.93 -5.23
CA GLU A 152 17.60 -1.98 -6.21
C GLU A 152 18.18 -1.43 -7.52
N ARG A 153 19.35 -1.92 -7.95
CA ARG A 153 20.00 -1.46 -9.19
C ARG A 153 19.09 -1.62 -10.40
N ASP A 154 18.40 -2.75 -10.50
CA ASP A 154 17.53 -3.05 -11.64
C ASP A 154 16.32 -2.09 -11.73
N ALA A 155 15.99 -1.37 -10.65
CA ALA A 155 14.91 -0.38 -10.63
C ALA A 155 15.33 1.00 -11.14
N VAL A 156 16.61 1.26 -11.39
CA VAL A 156 17.10 2.62 -11.69
C VAL A 156 17.22 2.87 -13.20
N GLY A 157 16.82 4.08 -13.63
CA GLY A 157 17.09 4.56 -14.99
C GLY A 157 16.07 4.12 -16.04
N HIS A 158 14.84 3.82 -15.62
CA HIS A 158 13.73 3.55 -16.54
C HIS A 158 13.04 4.86 -16.94
N ASP A 159 12.50 4.90 -18.16
CA ASP A 159 11.72 6.04 -18.67
C ASP A 159 10.33 6.13 -17.99
N VAL A 160 9.76 4.98 -17.63
CA VAL A 160 8.43 4.86 -17.02
C VAL A 160 8.46 3.89 -15.85
N TYR A 161 7.78 4.25 -14.78
CA TYR A 161 7.51 3.40 -13.62
C TYR A 161 6.01 3.12 -13.55
N VAL A 162 5.64 1.85 -13.40
CA VAL A 162 4.25 1.41 -13.18
C VAL A 162 4.16 0.82 -11.77
N ALA A 163 3.43 1.48 -10.88
CA ALA A 163 3.25 1.04 -9.50
C ALA A 163 1.85 0.44 -9.33
N MET A 164 1.76 -0.83 -8.92
CA MET A 164 0.50 -1.50 -8.63
C MET A 164 0.38 -1.68 -7.12
N ALA A 165 -0.66 -1.09 -6.51
CA ALA A 165 -0.73 -1.00 -5.06
C ALA A 165 -2.13 -1.26 -4.49
N ASP A 166 -2.20 -2.07 -3.43
CA ASP A 166 -3.38 -2.22 -2.56
C ASP A 166 -3.35 -1.20 -1.42
N MET A 167 -4.25 -0.23 -1.54
CA MET A 167 -4.39 0.88 -0.62
C MET A 167 -5.16 0.50 0.63
N LYS A 168 -4.62 0.86 1.79
CA LYS A 168 -5.19 0.60 3.13
C LYS A 168 -4.86 1.73 4.09
N ALA A 169 -5.64 1.92 5.14
CA ALA A 169 -5.20 2.77 6.26
C ALA A 169 -3.91 2.20 6.87
N HIS A 170 -2.97 3.07 7.24
CA HIS A 170 -1.69 2.66 7.82
C HIS A 170 -1.34 3.47 9.05
N TYR A 171 -0.93 2.80 10.11
CA TYR A 171 -0.86 3.34 11.48
C TYR A 171 0.12 4.50 11.68
N PHE A 172 1.26 4.54 10.97
CA PHE A 172 2.19 5.69 11.00
C PHE A 172 2.36 6.43 9.66
N ALA A 173 2.02 5.79 8.54
CA ALA A 173 2.23 6.37 7.20
C ALA A 173 0.99 7.08 6.67
N GLY A 174 -0.06 7.19 7.49
CA GLY A 174 -1.40 7.60 7.03
C GLY A 174 -2.10 6.45 6.31
N TYR A 175 -1.53 6.05 5.17
CA TYR A 175 -2.08 5.09 4.23
C TYR A 175 -0.97 4.25 3.59
N SER A 176 -1.25 2.99 3.28
CA SER A 176 -0.52 2.20 2.29
C SER A 176 -0.99 2.68 0.91
N ASN A 177 -0.05 2.94 0.01
CA ASN A 177 -0.31 3.39 -1.37
C ASN A 177 0.94 3.15 -2.24
N ALA A 178 0.87 3.56 -3.51
CA ALA A 178 1.92 3.35 -4.50
C ALA A 178 3.30 3.95 -4.14
N LEU A 179 3.40 4.93 -3.24
CA LEU A 179 4.71 5.39 -2.75
C LEU A 179 5.48 4.28 -2.02
N LYS A 180 4.75 3.35 -1.39
CA LYS A 180 5.35 2.21 -0.68
C LYS A 180 5.99 1.17 -1.59
N ASP A 181 5.63 1.15 -2.88
CA ASP A 181 6.32 0.31 -3.87
C ASP A 181 7.75 0.78 -4.12
N PHE A 182 7.99 2.09 -3.94
CA PHE A 182 9.33 2.67 -4.00
C PHE A 182 10.03 2.55 -2.64
N LEU A 183 9.54 3.28 -1.62
CA LEU A 183 10.05 3.25 -0.25
C LEU A 183 8.94 2.76 0.69
N PRO A 184 9.01 1.53 1.24
CA PRO A 184 10.19 0.67 1.35
C PRO A 184 10.43 -0.34 0.21
N GLY A 185 9.50 -0.48 -0.73
CA GLY A 185 9.35 -1.66 -1.57
C GLY A 185 10.59 -2.16 -2.32
N ILE A 186 11.43 -1.26 -2.84
CA ILE A 186 12.66 -1.58 -3.59
C ILE A 186 13.92 -1.03 -2.92
N CYS A 187 13.84 -0.68 -1.64
CA CYS A 187 14.93 -0.04 -0.92
C CYS A 187 15.80 -1.03 -0.13
N ALA A 188 17.07 -0.69 0.05
CA ALA A 188 17.94 -1.40 0.98
C ALA A 188 17.47 -1.19 2.44
N PHE A 189 17.84 -2.12 3.34
CA PHE A 189 17.37 -2.09 4.73
C PHE A 189 17.71 -0.79 5.45
N GLU A 190 18.89 -0.20 5.19
CA GLU A 190 19.33 1.08 5.76
C GLU A 190 18.36 2.23 5.44
N THR A 191 17.93 2.34 4.18
CA THR A 191 16.91 3.30 3.74
C THR A 191 15.58 3.06 4.48
N ILE A 192 15.16 1.79 4.56
CA ILE A 192 13.89 1.39 5.20
C ILE A 192 13.91 1.78 6.68
N GLU A 193 14.99 1.44 7.39
CA GLU A 193 15.17 1.73 8.82
C GLU A 193 15.18 3.24 9.08
N ALA A 194 15.93 4.02 8.29
CA ALA A 194 16.00 5.47 8.45
C ALA A 194 14.63 6.14 8.27
N ASN A 195 13.85 5.70 7.28
CA ASN A 195 12.47 6.18 7.10
C ASN A 195 11.55 5.75 8.25
N HIS A 196 11.62 4.47 8.68
CA HIS A 196 10.77 3.94 9.74
C HIS A 196 11.12 4.51 11.12
N ALA A 197 12.33 5.03 11.33
CA ALA A 197 12.69 5.75 12.54
C ALA A 197 11.79 6.99 12.76
N MET A 198 11.19 7.56 11.72
CA MET A 198 10.22 8.66 11.84
C MET A 198 8.84 8.21 12.35
N ALA A 199 8.58 6.91 12.50
CA ALA A 199 7.31 6.41 13.04
C ALA A 199 7.06 6.83 14.49
N VAL A 200 8.09 7.27 15.23
CA VAL A 200 7.95 7.82 16.58
C VAL A 200 7.60 9.32 16.59
N ASP A 201 7.66 10.01 15.44
CA ASP A 201 7.16 11.38 15.34
C ASP A 201 5.63 11.35 15.47
N PRO A 202 5.03 12.12 16.40
CA PRO A 202 3.58 12.11 16.60
C PRO A 202 2.79 12.56 15.36
N ARG A 203 3.42 13.25 14.41
CA ARG A 203 2.82 13.64 13.13
C ARG A 203 2.77 12.48 12.13
N SER A 204 3.63 11.48 12.29
CA SER A 204 3.62 10.24 11.51
C SER A 204 2.60 9.28 12.09
N THR A 205 1.34 9.56 11.77
CA THR A 205 0.17 8.86 12.28
C THR A 205 -0.80 8.50 11.15
N PHE A 206 -1.78 7.68 11.47
CA PHE A 206 -2.88 7.33 10.57
C PHE A 206 -3.69 8.56 10.16
N GLY A 207 -4.34 8.49 9.00
CA GLY A 207 -5.24 9.55 8.53
C GLY A 207 -4.55 10.85 8.08
N VAL A 208 -3.21 10.91 8.07
CA VAL A 208 -2.44 12.10 7.65
C VAL A 208 -1.44 11.69 6.58
N HIS A 209 -1.42 12.37 5.43
CA HIS A 209 -0.58 12.02 4.27
C HIS A 209 -0.36 13.22 3.33
N PRO A 210 0.82 13.43 2.73
CA PRO A 210 1.11 14.58 1.87
C PRO A 210 0.12 14.80 0.72
N TYR A 211 -0.41 13.72 0.13
CA TYR A 211 -1.44 13.76 -0.92
C TYR A 211 -2.89 13.76 -0.40
N HIS A 212 -3.12 13.96 0.90
CA HIS A 212 -4.47 14.02 1.44
C HIS A 212 -5.23 15.23 0.87
N PRO A 213 -6.49 15.10 0.39
CA PRO A 213 -7.24 16.21 -0.19
C PRO A 213 -7.41 17.40 0.77
N ASP A 214 -7.75 17.13 2.04
CA ASP A 214 -7.76 18.14 3.12
C ASP A 214 -6.33 18.61 3.47
N PRO A 215 -5.99 19.90 3.26
CA PRO A 215 -4.68 20.45 3.58
C PRO A 215 -4.27 20.32 5.05
N GLN A 216 -5.22 20.26 5.99
CA GLN A 216 -4.93 20.10 7.42
C GLN A 216 -4.38 18.71 7.76
N ARG A 217 -4.58 17.74 6.86
CA ARG A 217 -4.17 16.34 7.02
C ARG A 217 -2.98 15.97 6.13
N ARG A 218 -2.16 16.96 5.72
CA ARG A 218 -0.98 16.73 4.87
C ARG A 218 0.35 16.58 5.60
N ASN A 219 0.41 16.90 6.88
CA ASN A 219 1.66 16.97 7.64
C ASN A 219 2.05 15.60 8.22
N ASN A 220 2.48 14.65 7.39
CA ASN A 220 3.08 13.38 7.82
C ASN A 220 4.54 13.29 7.34
N PRO A 221 5.55 13.47 8.22
CA PRO A 221 6.94 13.54 7.80
C PRO A 221 7.46 12.23 7.20
N LEU A 222 7.08 11.06 7.74
CA LEU A 222 7.45 9.75 7.20
C LEU A 222 6.90 9.52 5.80
N ALA A 223 5.63 9.86 5.56
CA ALA A 223 5.03 9.69 4.23
C ALA A 223 5.56 10.72 3.22
N ASP A 224 5.87 11.95 3.68
CA ASP A 224 6.49 12.97 2.83
C ASP A 224 7.94 12.62 2.47
N ASP A 225 8.65 11.90 3.34
CA ASP A 225 9.95 11.31 3.03
C ASP A 225 9.85 10.21 1.97
N MET A 226 8.80 9.38 2.01
CA MET A 226 8.51 8.42 0.93
C MET A 226 8.24 9.12 -0.40
N ARG A 227 7.47 10.21 -0.40
CA ARG A 227 7.23 11.03 -1.59
C ARG A 227 8.54 11.55 -2.18
N GLU A 228 9.37 12.18 -1.35
CA GLU A 228 10.66 12.73 -1.79
C GLU A 228 11.61 11.63 -2.29
N ALA A 229 11.66 10.47 -1.62
CA ALA A 229 12.44 9.34 -2.09
C ALA A 229 11.96 8.83 -3.45
N THR A 230 10.65 8.74 -3.68
CA THR A 230 10.09 8.41 -5.01
C THR A 230 10.56 9.43 -6.06
N GLU A 231 10.50 10.73 -5.79
CA GLU A 231 10.98 11.78 -6.70
C GLU A 231 12.49 11.63 -7.02
N ILE A 232 13.31 11.28 -6.04
CA ILE A 232 14.74 11.00 -6.24
C ILE A 232 14.97 9.75 -7.10
N ILE A 233 14.20 8.69 -6.87
CA ILE A 233 14.29 7.41 -7.59
C ILE A 233 13.89 7.60 -9.06
N THR A 234 12.77 8.27 -9.31
CA THR A 234 12.18 8.38 -10.64
C THR A 234 12.76 9.53 -11.44
N ARG A 235 13.28 10.58 -10.79
CA ARG A 235 13.81 11.80 -11.45
C ARG A 235 12.78 12.35 -12.44
N ASP A 236 13.15 12.47 -13.72
CA ASP A 236 12.29 12.97 -14.80
C ASP A 236 11.40 11.87 -15.44
N ALA A 237 11.45 10.63 -14.94
CA ALA A 237 10.65 9.52 -15.46
C ALA A 237 9.16 9.71 -15.13
N GLN A 238 8.29 9.14 -15.97
CA GLN A 238 6.85 9.15 -15.72
C GLN A 238 6.48 8.06 -14.72
N VAL A 239 5.59 8.37 -13.77
CA VAL A 239 5.02 7.38 -12.84
C VAL A 239 3.54 7.19 -13.13
N PHE A 240 3.16 5.95 -13.41
CA PHE A 240 1.79 5.52 -13.61
C PHE A 240 1.38 4.60 -12.45
N ALA A 241 0.39 4.98 -11.68
CA ALA A 241 -0.17 4.16 -10.62
C ALA A 241 -1.39 3.40 -11.13
N LEU A 242 -1.53 2.14 -10.73
CA LEU A 242 -2.78 1.38 -10.73
C LEU A 242 -3.04 0.99 -9.28
N SER A 243 -3.99 1.64 -8.63
CA SER A 243 -4.26 1.41 -7.22
C SER A 243 -5.64 0.81 -7.01
N VAL A 244 -5.73 -0.10 -6.03
CA VAL A 244 -6.97 -0.76 -5.65
C VAL A 244 -7.21 -0.60 -4.16
N VAL A 245 -8.46 -0.74 -3.73
CA VAL A 245 -8.81 -0.99 -2.33
C VAL A 245 -9.54 -2.32 -2.29
N THR A 246 -9.06 -3.23 -1.44
CA THR A 246 -9.67 -4.55 -1.26
C THR A 246 -10.29 -4.72 0.13
N ALA A 247 -11.41 -5.45 0.18
CA ALA A 247 -12.02 -5.90 1.43
C ALA A 247 -12.32 -7.40 1.34
N SER A 248 -11.69 -8.21 2.21
CA SER A 248 -11.82 -9.68 2.18
C SER A 248 -11.53 -10.27 0.79
N LYS A 249 -10.43 -9.85 0.15
CA LYS A 249 -10.01 -10.25 -1.20
C LYS A 249 -10.97 -9.88 -2.34
N LYS A 250 -11.96 -9.02 -2.08
CA LYS A 250 -12.87 -8.48 -3.10
C LYS A 250 -12.52 -7.03 -3.38
N LEU A 251 -12.56 -6.66 -4.65
CA LEU A 251 -12.34 -5.28 -5.08
C LEU A 251 -13.46 -4.37 -4.53
N VAL A 252 -13.08 -3.25 -3.93
CA VAL A 252 -14.00 -2.20 -3.48
C VAL A 252 -13.88 -0.97 -4.38
N TRP A 253 -12.66 -0.66 -4.80
CA TRP A 253 -12.35 0.49 -5.64
C TRP A 253 -11.07 0.23 -6.43
N ALA A 254 -10.96 0.83 -7.61
CA ALA A 254 -9.75 0.90 -8.41
C ALA A 254 -9.68 2.26 -9.11
N ASP A 255 -8.47 2.72 -9.39
CA ASP A 255 -8.22 3.88 -10.25
C ASP A 255 -6.78 3.82 -10.83
N ALA A 256 -6.54 4.56 -11.91
CA ALA A 256 -5.27 4.48 -12.63
C ALA A 256 -4.82 5.84 -13.19
N GLY A 257 -3.51 6.02 -13.42
CA GLY A 257 -2.94 7.24 -14.01
C GLY A 257 -1.86 7.88 -13.14
N ALA A 258 -1.83 9.21 -13.10
CA ALA A 258 -0.83 9.97 -12.35
C ALA A 258 -0.89 9.67 -10.84
N LEU A 259 0.30 9.52 -10.25
CA LEU A 259 0.50 9.06 -8.87
C LEU A 259 -0.31 9.85 -7.82
N GLU A 260 -0.21 11.18 -7.82
CA GLU A 260 -0.86 12.03 -6.82
C GLU A 260 -2.40 11.99 -6.94
N PRO A 261 -3.03 12.26 -8.12
CA PRO A 261 -4.49 12.17 -8.25
C PRO A 261 -5.09 10.82 -7.86
N VAL A 262 -4.46 9.72 -8.29
CA VAL A 262 -4.90 8.35 -7.94
C VAL A 262 -4.80 8.12 -6.43
N THR A 263 -3.67 8.49 -5.83
CA THR A 263 -3.45 8.33 -4.39
C THR A 263 -4.42 9.20 -3.57
N ALA A 264 -4.63 10.46 -3.97
CA ALA A 264 -5.56 11.36 -3.30
C ALA A 264 -6.99 10.82 -3.34
N ARG A 265 -7.44 10.28 -4.49
CA ARG A 265 -8.77 9.69 -4.61
C ARG A 265 -8.93 8.42 -3.77
N GLY A 266 -7.92 7.56 -3.76
CA GLY A 266 -7.93 6.35 -2.92
C GLY A 266 -7.96 6.67 -1.42
N ILE A 267 -7.30 7.75 -0.99
CA ILE A 267 -7.38 8.26 0.39
C ILE A 267 -8.81 8.67 0.75
N GLU A 268 -9.54 9.38 -0.13
CA GLU A 268 -10.94 9.74 0.09
C GLU A 268 -11.82 8.50 0.27
N VAL A 269 -11.64 7.50 -0.59
CA VAL A 269 -12.38 6.23 -0.50
C VAL A 269 -12.08 5.52 0.82
N LEU A 270 -10.81 5.47 1.24
CA LEU A 270 -10.43 4.87 2.52
C LEU A 270 -11.05 5.59 3.73
N ASP A 271 -11.08 6.92 3.70
CA ASP A 271 -11.76 7.71 4.74
C ASP A 271 -13.27 7.43 4.77
N GLU A 272 -13.91 7.37 3.59
CA GLU A 272 -15.33 7.05 3.46
C GLU A 272 -15.68 5.66 3.99
N ILE A 273 -14.78 4.67 3.96
CA ILE A 273 -15.08 3.31 4.42
C ILE A 273 -14.57 2.99 5.83
N ALA A 274 -13.47 3.63 6.26
CA ALA A 274 -12.74 3.23 7.47
C ALA A 274 -12.55 4.34 8.52
N ALA A 275 -12.83 5.61 8.20
CA ALA A 275 -12.70 6.69 9.18
C ALA A 275 -14.02 6.93 9.94
N PHE A 276 -13.92 7.03 11.28
CA PHE A 276 -15.05 7.26 12.18
C PHE A 276 -14.77 8.45 13.08
N THR A 277 -15.77 9.33 13.24
CA THR A 277 -15.76 10.37 14.27
C THR A 277 -16.33 9.79 15.55
N VAL A 278 -15.58 9.90 16.64
CA VAL A 278 -15.91 9.30 17.93
C VAL A 278 -15.68 10.32 19.04
N GLU A 279 -16.46 10.22 20.11
CA GLU A 279 -16.10 10.86 21.37
C GLU A 279 -15.14 9.93 22.14
N ALA A 280 -14.04 10.47 22.63
CA ALA A 280 -13.07 9.69 23.38
C ALA A 280 -13.69 9.20 24.70
N THR A 281 -13.46 7.93 25.05
CA THR A 281 -13.99 7.29 26.26
C THR A 281 -12.84 6.81 27.16
N PRO A 282 -13.01 6.74 28.50
CA PRO A 282 -11.96 6.25 29.39
C PRO A 282 -11.60 4.78 29.17
N ARG A 283 -12.45 3.99 28.50
CA ARG A 283 -12.19 2.56 28.23
C ARG A 283 -12.67 2.16 26.86
N ILE A 284 -11.84 1.43 26.12
CA ILE A 284 -12.21 0.79 24.85
C ILE A 284 -11.81 -0.69 24.86
N VAL A 285 -12.51 -1.48 24.05
CA VAL A 285 -12.12 -2.87 23.74
C VAL A 285 -11.84 -2.95 22.24
N VAL A 286 -10.65 -3.43 21.87
CA VAL A 286 -10.15 -3.42 20.49
C VAL A 286 -9.81 -4.83 20.04
N SER A 287 -10.40 -5.26 18.93
CA SER A 287 -9.91 -6.44 18.21
C SER A 287 -8.88 -6.04 17.16
N PRO A 288 -7.76 -6.76 17.04
CA PRO A 288 -6.89 -6.63 15.88
C PRO A 288 -7.41 -7.25 14.59
N GLY A 289 -8.58 -7.88 14.60
CA GLY A 289 -9.23 -8.45 13.41
C GLY A 289 -9.25 -9.97 13.32
N GLY A 290 -8.80 -10.69 14.36
CA GLY A 290 -8.70 -12.16 14.34
C GLY A 290 -7.48 -12.66 13.55
N TYR A 291 -7.30 -13.97 13.47
CA TYR A 291 -6.19 -14.58 12.75
C TYR A 291 -6.36 -14.34 11.23
N PRO A 292 -5.29 -13.96 10.49
CA PRO A 292 -3.90 -13.82 10.91
C PRO A 292 -3.49 -12.42 11.43
N GLN A 293 -4.43 -11.48 11.54
CA GLN A 293 -4.14 -10.09 11.94
C GLN A 293 -3.77 -9.95 13.43
N ASP A 294 -4.14 -10.91 14.27
CA ASP A 294 -3.77 -10.97 15.70
C ASP A 294 -2.69 -12.02 16.02
N ARG A 295 -1.97 -12.54 15.01
CA ARG A 295 -0.99 -13.62 15.16
C ARG A 295 0.20 -13.31 16.07
N SER A 296 0.42 -12.04 16.41
CA SER A 296 1.51 -11.58 17.30
C SER A 296 1.20 -10.19 17.84
N LEU A 297 1.88 -9.80 18.92
CA LEU A 297 1.80 -8.44 19.46
C LEU A 297 2.19 -7.35 18.45
N TYR A 298 3.16 -7.62 17.57
CA TYR A 298 3.56 -6.69 16.51
C TYR A 298 2.40 -6.38 15.54
N HIS A 299 1.62 -7.40 15.17
CA HIS A 299 0.46 -7.21 14.30
C HIS A 299 -0.69 -6.55 15.07
N ALA A 300 -0.91 -6.96 16.33
CA ALA A 300 -1.96 -6.41 17.19
C ALA A 300 -1.80 -4.90 17.45
N GLN A 301 -0.56 -4.41 17.54
CA GLN A 301 -0.25 -2.99 17.73
C GLN A 301 -0.91 -2.10 16.66
N ARG A 302 -1.09 -2.58 15.43
CA ARG A 302 -1.75 -1.82 14.35
C ARG A 302 -3.13 -1.34 14.77
N ALA A 303 -3.90 -2.19 15.43
CA ALA A 303 -5.24 -1.86 15.89
C ALA A 303 -5.22 -0.87 17.05
N LEU A 304 -4.26 -1.00 17.96
CA LEU A 304 -4.06 -0.04 19.05
C LEU A 304 -3.76 1.36 18.50
N GLU A 305 -2.81 1.46 17.57
CA GLU A 305 -2.44 2.74 16.97
C GLU A 305 -3.57 3.37 16.16
N LEU A 306 -4.31 2.58 15.37
CA LEU A 306 -5.43 3.06 14.56
C LEU A 306 -6.65 3.48 15.39
N THR A 307 -6.72 3.09 16.67
CA THR A 307 -7.86 3.38 17.55
C THR A 307 -7.51 4.27 18.74
N LYS A 308 -6.24 4.68 18.90
CA LYS A 308 -5.78 5.46 20.07
C LYS A 308 -6.54 6.77 20.29
N ASN A 309 -7.07 7.40 19.24
CA ASN A 309 -7.85 8.63 19.38
C ASN A 309 -9.26 8.40 19.94
N ALA A 310 -9.71 7.14 20.07
CA ALA A 310 -10.99 6.78 20.68
C ALA A 310 -10.91 6.63 22.21
N VAL A 311 -9.70 6.59 22.78
CA VAL A 311 -9.49 6.50 24.24
C VAL A 311 -9.02 7.85 24.79
N SER A 312 -9.54 8.26 25.94
CA SER A 312 -9.09 9.47 26.64
C SER A 312 -7.68 9.31 27.21
N ASP A 313 -6.95 10.41 27.42
CA ASP A 313 -5.66 10.40 28.12
C ASP A 313 -5.77 9.73 29.50
N GLY A 314 -4.89 8.76 29.76
CA GLY A 314 -4.91 7.94 30.98
C GLY A 314 -5.99 6.85 31.01
N GLY A 315 -6.73 6.66 29.91
CA GLY A 315 -7.70 5.59 29.74
C GLY A 315 -7.07 4.21 29.53
N GLU A 316 -7.93 3.19 29.48
CA GLU A 316 -7.53 1.78 29.39
C GLU A 316 -7.99 1.17 28.06
N ILE A 317 -7.11 0.43 27.39
CA ILE A 317 -7.41 -0.34 26.18
C ILE A 317 -7.33 -1.83 26.54
N LEU A 318 -8.40 -2.57 26.25
CA LEU A 318 -8.44 -4.03 26.31
C LEU A 318 -8.38 -4.65 24.92
#